data_AF-A0A9E0RQ90-F1
#
_entry.id   AF-A0A9E0RQ90-F1
#
_cell.length_a   1.000
_cell.length_b   1.000
_cell.length_c   1.000
_cell.angle_alpha   90.00
_cell.angle_beta   90.00
_cell.angle_gamma   90.00
#
_symmetry.space_group_name_H-M   'P 1'
#
loop_
_entity.id
_entity.type
_entity.pdbx_description
1 polymer ?
#
loop_
_entity_poly.entity_id
_entity_poly.type
_entity_poly.pdbx_seq_one_letter_code
_entity_poly.pdbx_strand_id
1 'polypeptide(L)'
;MIEGVGLFLAGLIGGMVNAIAGGGSFITFPALMAAGVSPIAANATNTFASSAGYLSGAAGFRRELWAHRHQLPRVAVSALIGGGLGAWLLLQTPENTFSRAIPWLLLLATVLLVWGDPLRAALRRHFKGKQSLSALGGLL
;
A
#
# COMPACT_ATOMS: atom_id res chain seq x y z
N MET A 1 -27.23 11.03 7.81
CA MET A 1 -27.44 10.82 6.36
C MET A 1 -26.35 11.44 5.50
N ILE A 2 -25.95 12.70 5.73
CA ILE A 2 -24.91 13.39 4.94
C ILE A 2 -23.53 12.72 5.09
N GLU A 3 -23.17 12.29 6.30
CA GLU A 3 -21.89 11.60 6.58
C GLU A 3 -21.76 10.26 5.84
N GLY A 4 -22.82 9.46 5.78
CA GLY A 4 -22.83 8.17 5.09
C GLY A 4 -22.64 8.31 3.57
N VAL A 5 -23.23 9.34 2.97
CA VAL A 5 -23.03 9.65 1.54
C VAL A 5 -21.60 10.12 1.28
N GLY A 6 -21.04 10.95 2.17
CA GLY A 6 -19.65 11.39 2.08
C GLY A 6 -18.66 10.23 2.17
N LEU A 7 -18.85 9.32 3.13
CA LEU A 7 -18.04 8.11 3.28
C LEU A 7 -18.17 7.17 2.07
N PHE A 8 -19.38 7.02 1.53
CA PHE A 8 -19.60 6.20 0.33
C PHE A 8 -18.85 6.77 -0.87
N LEU A 9 -18.93 8.08 -1.13
CA LEU A 9 -18.22 8.74 -2.21
C LEU A 9 -16.70 8.69 -2.00
N ALA A 10 -16.22 8.94 -0.78
CA ALA A 10 -14.80 8.83 -0.44
C ALA A 10 -14.28 7.40 -0.65
N GLY A 11 -15.07 6.38 -0.28
CA GLY A 11 -14.79 4.98 -0.54
C GLY A 11 -14.72 4.65 -2.03
N LEU A 12 -15.68 5.14 -2.82
CA LEU A 12 -15.73 4.92 -4.26
C LEU A 12 -14.52 5.54 -4.97
N ILE A 13 -14.28 6.83 -4.72
CA ILE A 13 -13.17 7.59 -5.34
C ILE A 13 -11.83 7.04 -4.86
N GLY A 14 -11.69 6.82 -3.56
CA GLY A 14 -10.49 6.23 -2.98
C GLY A 14 -10.19 4.85 -3.56
N GLY A 15 -11.21 3.99 -3.72
CA GLY A 15 -11.05 2.69 -4.38
C GLY A 15 -10.54 2.80 -5.80
N MET A 16 -11.11 3.70 -6.61
CA MET A 16 -10.64 3.94 -8.00
C MET A 16 -9.19 4.44 -8.02
N VAL A 17 -8.85 5.42 -7.18
CA VAL A 17 -7.48 5.96 -7.09
C VAL A 17 -6.51 4.89 -6.58
N ASN A 18 -6.93 4.01 -5.67
CA ASN A 18 -6.10 2.92 -5.19
C ASN A 18 -5.80 1.92 -6.32
N ALA A 19 -6.78 1.62 -7.16
CA ALA A 19 -6.60 0.72 -8.29
C ALA A 19 -5.66 1.28 -9.37
N ILE A 20 -5.67 2.60 -9.60
CA ILE A 20 -4.88 3.25 -10.65
C ILE A 20 -3.46 3.61 -10.18
N ALA A 21 -3.35 4.22 -8.99
CA ALA A 21 -2.14 4.87 -8.52
C ALA A 21 -1.66 4.38 -7.13
N GLY A 22 -2.42 3.51 -6.46
CA GLY A 22 -2.09 3.01 -5.10
C GLY A 22 -2.23 4.07 -3.99
N GLY A 23 -2.81 5.23 -4.28
CA GLY A 23 -2.93 6.37 -3.36
C GLY A 23 -4.31 6.53 -2.72
N GLY A 24 -5.22 5.58 -2.88
CA GLY A 24 -6.61 5.73 -2.44
C GLY A 24 -6.79 6.00 -0.95
N SER A 25 -5.87 5.46 -0.15
CA SER A 25 -5.80 5.67 1.30
C SER A 25 -5.73 7.15 1.70
N PHE A 26 -5.17 8.03 0.87
CA PHE A 26 -5.12 9.48 1.15
C PHE A 26 -6.50 10.13 1.15
N ILE A 27 -7.51 9.47 0.59
CA ILE A 27 -8.88 9.96 0.51
C ILE A 27 -9.74 9.30 1.59
N THR A 28 -9.71 7.97 1.65
CA THR A 28 -10.56 7.18 2.55
C THR A 28 -10.17 7.32 4.02
N PHE A 29 -8.86 7.39 4.33
CA PHE A 29 -8.41 7.43 5.72
C PHE A 29 -8.77 8.74 6.42
N PRO A 30 -8.48 9.94 5.86
CA PRO A 30 -8.94 11.20 6.45
C PRO A 30 -10.47 11.31 6.50
N ALA A 31 -11.18 10.75 5.52
CA ALA A 31 -12.65 10.74 5.52
C ALA A 31 -13.22 9.93 6.70
N LEU A 32 -12.64 8.76 7.00
CA LEU A 32 -13.01 7.96 8.17
C LEU A 32 -12.70 8.68 9.49
N MET A 33 -11.53 9.32 9.58
CA MET A 33 -11.17 10.12 10.77
C MET A 33 -12.10 11.33 10.95
N ALA A 34 -12.47 12.01 9.86
CA ALA A 34 -13.43 13.12 9.89
C ALA A 34 -14.83 12.66 10.31
N ALA A 35 -15.19 11.40 10.04
CA ALA A 35 -16.41 10.76 10.53
C ALA A 35 -16.31 10.24 11.99
N GLY A 36 -15.21 10.56 12.71
CA GLY A 36 -15.05 10.22 14.12
C GLY A 36 -14.52 8.81 14.39
N VAL A 37 -14.05 8.08 13.37
CA VAL A 37 -13.44 6.76 13.56
C VAL A 37 -12.03 6.93 14.15
N SER A 38 -11.70 6.14 15.17
CA SER A 38 -10.36 6.15 15.76
C SER A 38 -9.29 5.86 14.71
N PRO A 39 -8.10 6.48 14.76
CA PRO A 39 -7.08 6.27 13.74
C PRO A 39 -6.66 4.82 13.51
N ILE A 40 -6.65 4.00 14.58
CA ILE A 40 -6.33 2.57 14.46
C ILE A 40 -7.44 1.86 13.67
N ALA A 41 -8.71 2.10 14.02
CA ALA A 41 -9.84 1.51 13.32
C ALA A 41 -9.94 2.04 11.87
N ALA A 42 -9.73 3.34 11.65
CA ALA A 42 -9.74 3.95 10.33
C ALA A 42 -8.68 3.31 9.40
N ASN A 43 -7.48 3.04 9.92
CA ASN A 43 -6.42 2.39 9.15
C ASN A 43 -6.77 0.92 8.85
N ALA A 44 -7.29 0.20 9.85
CA ALA A 44 -7.73 -1.19 9.68
C ALA A 44 -8.86 -1.30 8.63
N THR A 45 -9.89 -0.44 8.74
CA THR A 45 -11.01 -0.38 7.79
C THR A 45 -10.53 -0.04 6.38
N ASN A 46 -9.66 0.96 6.25
CA ASN A 46 -9.10 1.33 4.94
C ASN A 46 -8.27 0.20 4.31
N THR A 47 -7.44 -0.47 5.11
CA THR A 47 -6.63 -1.61 4.66
C THR A 47 -7.53 -2.77 4.23
N PHE A 48 -8.57 -3.06 5.01
CA PHE A 48 -9.55 -4.10 4.68
C PHE A 48 -10.33 -3.77 3.40
N ALA A 49 -10.76 -2.52 3.21
CA ALA A 49 -11.39 -2.09 1.96
C ALA A 49 -10.45 -2.24 0.76
N SER A 50 -9.18 -1.87 0.94
CA SER A 50 -8.17 -1.98 -0.12
C SER A 50 -7.84 -3.43 -0.48
N SER A 51 -7.88 -4.36 0.48
CA SER A 51 -7.59 -5.78 0.21
C SER A 51 -8.62 -6.42 -0.74
N ALA A 52 -9.90 -6.04 -0.62
CA ALA A 52 -10.93 -6.43 -1.57
C ALA A 52 -10.58 -5.93 -2.98
N GLY A 53 -10.14 -4.67 -3.10
CA GLY A 53 -9.66 -4.11 -4.37
C GLY A 53 -8.44 -4.85 -4.94
N TYR A 54 -7.48 -5.23 -4.09
CA TYR A 54 -6.32 -6.04 -4.51
C TYR A 54 -6.72 -7.44 -4.97
N LEU A 55 -7.69 -8.08 -4.32
CA LEU A 55 -8.23 -9.38 -4.77
C LEU A 55 -8.87 -9.27 -6.14
N SER A 56 -9.70 -8.24 -6.36
CA SER A 56 -10.30 -7.97 -7.67
C SER A 56 -9.23 -7.66 -8.73
N GLY A 57 -8.21 -6.86 -8.40
CA GLY A 57 -7.08 -6.58 -9.28
C GLY A 57 -6.27 -7.82 -9.60
N ALA A 58 -6.01 -8.68 -8.62
CA ALA A 58 -5.30 -9.95 -8.83
C ALA A 58 -6.09 -10.91 -9.74
N ALA A 59 -7.41 -10.95 -9.60
CA ALA A 59 -8.29 -11.71 -10.50
C ALA A 59 -8.31 -11.12 -11.92
N GLY A 60 -8.40 -9.80 -12.04
CA GLY A 60 -8.42 -9.08 -13.32
C GLY A 60 -7.11 -9.21 -14.11
N PHE A 61 -5.97 -9.10 -13.43
CA PHE A 61 -4.62 -9.19 -14.02
C PHE A 61 -3.98 -10.59 -13.87
N ARG A 62 -4.80 -11.63 -13.71
CA ARG A 62 -4.30 -12.99 -13.44
C ARG A 62 -3.35 -13.51 -14.52
N ARG A 63 -3.54 -13.11 -15.78
CA ARG A 63 -2.75 -13.60 -16.92
C ARG A 63 -1.35 -12.99 -16.90
N GLU A 64 -1.25 -11.71 -16.57
CA GLU A 64 -0.01 -10.94 -16.39
C GLU A 64 0.75 -11.41 -15.15
N LEU A 65 0.03 -11.68 -14.06
CA LEU A 65 0.57 -12.28 -12.84
C LEU A 65 1.19 -13.65 -13.11
N TRP A 66 0.52 -14.49 -13.91
CA TRP A 66 1.05 -15.82 -14.27
C TRP A 66 2.38 -15.77 -15.03
N ALA A 67 2.61 -14.73 -15.84
CA ALA A 67 3.89 -14.53 -16.51
C ALA A 67 5.06 -14.36 -15.53
N HIS A 68 4.77 -13.95 -14.28
CA HIS A 68 5.76 -13.73 -13.21
C HIS A 68 5.60 -14.68 -12.02
N ARG A 69 4.97 -15.85 -12.24
CA ARG A 69 4.66 -16.86 -11.19
C ARG A 69 5.83 -17.27 -10.30
N HIS A 70 7.07 -17.20 -10.79
CA HIS A 70 8.27 -17.56 -10.04
C HIS A 70 8.65 -16.51 -8.99
N GLN A 71 8.26 -15.24 -9.17
CA GLN A 71 8.56 -14.14 -8.24
C GLN A 71 7.43 -13.93 -7.22
N LEU A 72 6.20 -14.31 -7.60
CA LEU A 72 4.98 -14.18 -6.79
C LEU A 72 5.12 -14.67 -5.34
N PRO A 73 5.66 -15.87 -5.06
CA PRO A 73 5.80 -16.35 -3.68
C PRO A 73 6.72 -15.47 -2.83
N ARG A 74 7.82 -14.96 -3.40
CA ARG A 74 8.76 -14.08 -2.68
C ARG A 74 8.11 -12.75 -2.33
N VAL A 75 7.35 -12.19 -3.27
CA VAL A 75 6.60 -10.94 -3.06
C VAL A 75 5.49 -11.17 -2.03
N ALA A 76 4.76 -12.28 -2.11
CA ALA A 76 3.70 -12.60 -1.16
C ALA A 76 4.24 -12.79 0.26
N VAL A 77 5.35 -13.53 0.44
CA VAL A 77 5.97 -13.73 1.76
C VAL A 77 6.48 -12.42 2.34
N SER A 78 7.18 -11.60 1.54
CA SER A 78 7.65 -10.29 2.01
C SER A 78 6.50 -9.33 2.36
N ALA A 79 5.42 -9.34 1.58
CA ALA A 79 4.21 -8.56 1.88
C ALA A 79 3.50 -9.06 3.16
N LEU A 80 3.42 -10.38 3.37
CA LEU A 80 2.84 -10.96 4.58
C LEU A 80 3.65 -10.62 5.83
N ILE A 81 4.98 -10.75 5.76
CA ILE A 81 5.87 -10.40 6.88
C ILE A 81 5.77 -8.90 7.16
N GLY A 82 5.90 -8.06 6.15
CA GLY A 82 5.83 -6.60 6.30
C GLY A 82 4.47 -6.13 6.82
N GLY A 83 3.39 -6.65 6.24
CA GLY A 83 2.02 -6.34 6.66
C GLY A 83 1.71 -6.84 8.07
N GLY A 84 2.15 -8.05 8.41
CA GLY A 84 1.99 -8.62 9.75
C GLY A 84 2.76 -7.85 10.82
N LEU A 85 4.03 -7.50 10.56
CA LEU A 85 4.83 -6.67 11.44
C LEU A 85 4.24 -5.27 11.60
N GLY A 86 3.76 -4.67 10.51
CA GLY A 86 3.10 -3.37 10.55
C GLY A 86 1.80 -3.38 11.36
N ALA A 87 0.96 -4.41 11.18
CA ALA A 87 -0.26 -4.58 11.95
C ALA A 87 0.02 -4.80 13.44
N TRP A 88 1.01 -5.64 13.77
CA TRP A 88 1.43 -5.84 15.14
C TRP A 88 1.94 -4.55 15.80
N LEU A 89 2.81 -3.80 15.09
CA LEU A 89 3.32 -2.52 15.59
C LEU A 89 2.19 -1.50 15.80
N LEU A 90 1.23 -1.45 14.88
CA LEU A 90 0.06 -0.57 14.99
C LEU A 90 -0.77 -0.89 16.24
N LEU A 91 -1.03 -2.18 16.49
CA LEU A 91 -1.81 -2.63 17.64
C LEU A 91 -1.12 -2.37 18.99
N GLN A 92 0.22 -2.35 19.00
CA GLN A 92 1.00 -2.01 20.20
C GLN A 92 1.16 -0.50 20.41
N THR A 93 0.86 0.31 19.40
CA THR A 93 1.07 1.76 19.46
C THR A 93 -0.14 2.45 20.10
N PRO A 94 0.04 3.29 21.13
CA PRO A 94 -1.04 4.08 21.69
C PRO A 94 -1.68 5.00 20.64
N GLU A 95 -3.00 5.14 20.67
CA GLU A 95 -3.77 5.91 19.68
C GLU A 95 -3.30 7.36 19.55
N ASN A 96 -2.97 8.02 20.66
CA ASN A 96 -2.44 9.39 20.66
C ASN A 96 -1.07 9.49 19.96
N THR A 97 -0.20 8.48 20.15
CA THR A 97 1.10 8.43 19.49
C THR A 97 0.94 8.23 17.98
N PHE A 98 0.06 7.31 17.57
CA PHE A 98 -0.24 7.09 16.16
C PHE A 98 -0.87 8.32 15.52
N SER A 99 -1.81 8.98 16.20
CA SER A 99 -2.46 10.23 15.75
C SER A 99 -1.44 11.32 15.40
N ARG A 100 -0.40 11.47 16.23
CA ARG A 100 0.69 12.44 16.00
C ARG A 100 1.62 12.03 14.87
N ALA A 101 1.75 10.74 14.60
CA ALA A 101 2.59 10.21 13.52
C ALA A 101 1.93 10.37 12.15
N ILE A 102 0.59 10.32 12.06
CA ILE A 102 -0.18 10.35 10.80
C ILE A 102 0.26 11.47 9.84
N PRO A 103 0.37 12.75 10.24
CA PRO A 103 0.75 13.82 9.30
C PRO A 103 2.13 13.57 8.68
N TRP A 104 3.08 13.05 9.46
CA TRP A 104 4.43 12.72 8.98
C TRP A 104 4.44 11.50 8.06
N LEU A 105 3.63 10.48 8.38
CA LEU A 105 3.46 9.30 7.54
C LEU A 105 2.83 9.65 6.20
N LEU A 106 1.79 10.49 6.21
CA LEU A 106 1.14 10.99 4.99
C LEU A 106 2.09 11.86 4.18
N LEU A 107 2.81 12.79 4.82
CA LEU A 107 3.80 13.63 4.15
C LEU A 107 4.90 12.79 3.49
N LEU A 108 5.45 11.81 4.21
CA LEU A 108 6.43 10.87 3.66
C LEU A 108 5.87 10.12 2.45
N ALA A 109 4.65 9.58 2.57
CA ALA A 109 4.01 8.84 1.50
C ALA A 109 3.70 9.74 0.28
N THR A 110 3.28 10.99 0.48
CA THR A 110 3.05 11.97 -0.58
C THR A 110 4.36 12.32 -1.29
N VAL A 111 5.43 12.57 -0.54
CA VAL A 111 6.77 12.82 -1.09
C VAL A 111 7.24 11.61 -1.92
N LEU A 112 7.08 10.39 -1.41
CA LEU A 112 7.44 9.18 -2.14
C LEU A 112 6.60 8.98 -3.42
N LEU A 113 5.33 9.41 -3.41
CA LEU A 113 4.46 9.33 -4.58
C LEU A 113 4.85 10.36 -5.65
N VAL A 114 5.17 11.60 -5.26
CA VAL A 114 5.61 12.67 -6.16
C VAL A 114 7.01 12.40 -6.73
N TRP A 115 7.95 11.94 -5.90
CA TRP A 115 9.33 11.67 -6.31
C TRP A 115 9.61 10.19 -6.62
N GLY A 116 8.56 9.39 -6.81
CA GLY A 116 8.68 7.94 -7.01
C GLY A 116 9.52 7.57 -8.23
N ASP A 117 9.33 8.26 -9.36
CA ASP A 117 10.05 7.97 -10.60
C ASP A 117 11.56 8.31 -10.52
N PRO A 118 11.97 9.51 -10.06
CA PRO A 118 13.37 9.80 -9.76
C PRO A 118 14.01 8.81 -8.79
N LEU A 119 13.29 8.42 -7.73
CA LEU A 119 13.79 7.49 -6.72
C LEU A 119 14.00 6.08 -7.29
N ARG A 120 13.04 5.57 -8.07
CA ARG A 120 13.15 4.28 -8.76
C ARG A 120 14.31 4.28 -9.76
N ALA A 121 14.52 5.38 -10.48
CA ALA A 121 15.65 5.54 -11.40
C ALA A 121 17.00 5.52 -10.67
N ALA A 122 17.11 6.23 -9.53
CA ALA A 122 18.31 6.23 -8.70
C ALA A 122 18.63 4.84 -8.11
N LEU A 123 17.62 4.16 -7.56
CA LEU A 123 17.77 2.81 -7.02
C LEU A 123 18.20 1.81 -8.10
N ARG A 124 17.59 1.85 -9.30
CA ARG A 124 18.00 0.99 -10.42
C ARG A 124 19.46 1.21 -10.83
N ARG A 125 19.96 2.44 -10.78
CA ARG A 125 21.39 2.73 -11.04
C ARG A 125 22.29 2.13 -9.97
N HIS A 126 21.88 2.18 -8.71
CA HIS A 126 22.66 1.63 -7.59
C HIS A 126 22.67 0.09 -7.57
N PHE A 127 21.57 -0.56 -7.93
CA PHE A 127 21.47 -2.03 -7.97
C PHE A 127 21.93 -2.67 -9.28
N LYS A 128 22.04 -1.92 -10.39
CA LYS A 128 22.65 -2.41 -11.65
C LYS A 128 24.14 -2.78 -11.49
N GLY A 129 24.83 -2.24 -10.49
CA GLY A 129 26.21 -2.62 -10.16
C GLY A 129 26.39 -4.06 -9.64
N LYS A 130 25.30 -4.77 -9.32
CA LYS A 130 25.32 -6.19 -8.88
C LYS A 130 24.65 -7.17 -9.87
N GLN A 131 24.35 -6.72 -11.10
CA GLN A 131 23.75 -7.56 -12.15
C GLN A 131 24.76 -8.42 -12.95
N SER A 132 26.04 -8.50 -12.55
CA SER A 132 26.99 -9.50 -13.07
C SER A 132 26.84 -10.87 -12.37
N LEU A 133 25.60 -11.31 -12.12
CA LEU A 133 25.29 -12.65 -11.61
C LEU A 133 24.20 -13.35 -12.45
N SER A 134 23.82 -12.79 -13.61
CA SER A 134 23.05 -13.53 -14.62
C SER A 134 23.89 -14.59 -15.35
N ALA A 135 25.21 -14.63 -15.13
CA ALA A 135 26.09 -15.70 -15.61
C ALA A 135 26.03 -16.97 -14.75
N LEU A 136 25.48 -16.90 -13.53
CA LEU A 136 25.37 -18.04 -12.60
C LEU A 136 23.97 -18.69 -12.57
N GLY A 137 22.99 -18.14 -13.29
CA GLY A 137 21.65 -18.74 -13.47
C GLY A 137 21.55 -19.72 -14.64
N GLY A 138 22.66 -20.02 -15.33
CA GLY A 138 22.73 -21.02 -16.39
C GLY A 138 23.18 -22.40 -15.92
N LEU A 139 23.47 -22.59 -14.63
CA LEU A 139 24.01 -23.83 -14.04
C LEU A 139 23.21 -24.36 -12.83
N LEU A 140 22.06 -23.77 -12.50
CA LEU A 140 21.09 -24.26 -11.50
C LEU A 140 19.67 -24.09 -12.03
#